data_AF-A0AAV9EQ47-F1
#
_entry.id   AF-A0AAV9EQ47-F1
#
_cell.length_a   1.000
_cell.length_b   1.000
_cell.length_c   1.000
_cell.angle_alpha   90.00
_cell.angle_beta   90.00
_cell.angle_gamma   90.00
#
_symmetry.space_group_name_H-M   'P 1'
#
loop_
_entity.id
_entity.type
_entity.pdbx_description
1 polymer ?
#
loop_
_entity_poly.entity_id
_entity_poly.type
_entity_poly.pdbx_seq_one_letter_code
_entity_poly.pdbx_strand_id
1 'polypeptide(L)'
;MPKDETFSFPQPYQEANLVLGEWWNRDVEEAVKQGNKLGLPPAMSDAHTINGKPGPLFPCSEKHTYALEVESGKTYLLRIVNAALNDELFFTIAGHNMTVVEIDAVYVKPFTTNTLIIALDRPQTF
;
A
#
# COMPACT_ATOMS: atom_id res chain seq x y z
N MET A 1 9.47 -32.35 -3.33
CA MET A 1 8.21 -31.69 -2.93
C MET A 1 8.60 -30.43 -2.17
N PRO A 2 8.14 -29.22 -2.54
CA PRO A 2 8.47 -28.03 -1.79
C PRO A 2 7.85 -28.12 -0.40
N LYS A 3 8.55 -27.65 0.63
CA LYS A 3 8.09 -27.65 2.03
C LYS A 3 6.82 -26.82 2.16
N ASP A 4 5.85 -27.30 2.92
CA ASP A 4 4.74 -26.48 3.43
C ASP A 4 5.33 -25.24 4.11
N GLU A 5 5.09 -24.05 3.55
CA GLU A 5 5.43 -22.79 4.19
C GLU A 5 4.56 -22.65 5.43
N THR A 6 5.16 -22.93 6.59
CA THR A 6 4.49 -22.77 7.88
C THR A 6 4.71 -21.33 8.33
N PHE A 7 3.62 -20.56 8.41
CA PHE A 7 3.65 -19.23 9.01
C PHE A 7 4.17 -19.32 10.45
N SER A 8 4.94 -18.32 10.88
CA SER A 8 5.36 -18.17 12.27
C SER A 8 4.25 -17.63 13.18
N PHE A 9 3.04 -17.47 12.63
CA PHE A 9 1.82 -16.95 13.24
C PHE A 9 0.61 -17.79 12.79
N PRO A 10 -0.57 -17.66 13.45
CA PRO A 10 -1.77 -18.41 13.05
C PRO A 10 -2.13 -18.16 11.59
N GLN A 11 -2.46 -19.23 10.86
CA GLN A 11 -2.80 -19.14 9.44
C GLN A 11 -3.95 -18.14 9.22
N PRO A 12 -3.80 -17.15 8.31
CA PRO A 12 -4.84 -16.19 8.01
C PRO A 12 -6.01 -16.86 7.27
N TYR A 13 -7.20 -16.28 7.38
CA TYR A 13 -8.37 -16.71 6.63
C TYR A 13 -8.21 -16.44 5.13
N GLN A 14 -7.68 -15.26 4.80
CA GLN A 14 -7.42 -14.83 3.44
C GLN A 14 -6.26 -13.83 3.42
N GLU A 15 -5.57 -13.77 2.27
CA GLU A 15 -4.54 -12.79 1.98
C GLU A 15 -5.04 -11.77 0.94
N ALA A 16 -4.63 -10.51 1.07
CA ALA A 16 -4.90 -9.46 0.10
C ALA A 16 -3.66 -8.60 -0.15
N ASN A 17 -3.41 -8.27 -1.43
CA ASN A 17 -2.34 -7.36 -1.81
C ASN A 17 -2.89 -5.93 -1.92
N LEU A 18 -2.22 -4.98 -1.27
CA LEU A 18 -2.52 -3.56 -1.33
C LEU A 18 -1.31 -2.83 -1.88
N VAL A 19 -1.39 -2.40 -3.14
CA VAL A 19 -0.35 -1.60 -3.78
C VAL A 19 -0.71 -0.12 -3.63
N LEU A 20 0.09 0.60 -2.86
CA LEU A 20 -0.02 2.05 -2.73
C LEU A 20 0.75 2.71 -3.88
N GLY A 21 0.17 3.71 -4.51
CA GLY A 21 0.81 4.36 -5.66
C GLY A 21 0.35 5.79 -5.88
N GLU A 22 0.74 6.37 -7.00
CA GLU A 22 0.44 7.74 -7.39
C GLU A 22 -0.15 7.80 -8.80
N TRP A 23 -0.94 8.85 -9.05
CA TRP A 23 -1.61 9.12 -10.32
C TRP A 23 -1.32 10.55 -10.77
N TRP A 24 -1.00 10.70 -12.06
CA TRP A 24 -0.92 11.98 -12.74
C TRP A 24 -1.92 12.01 -13.89
N ASN A 25 -2.65 13.11 -14.03
CA ASN A 25 -3.52 13.37 -15.18
C ASN A 25 -2.73 13.66 -16.46
N ARG A 26 -1.50 14.16 -16.29
CA ARG A 26 -0.55 14.40 -17.38
C ARG A 26 0.29 13.15 -17.64
N ASP A 27 0.90 13.11 -18.82
CA ASP A 27 1.91 12.09 -19.12
C ASP A 27 3.10 12.22 -18.16
N VAL A 28 3.48 11.11 -17.53
CA VAL A 28 4.54 11.06 -16.52
C VAL A 28 5.92 11.33 -17.12
N GLU A 29 6.17 10.91 -18.38
CA GLU A 29 7.43 11.24 -19.05
C GLU A 29 7.51 12.71 -19.38
N GLU A 30 6.40 13.33 -19.77
CA GLU A 30 6.35 14.78 -20.01
C GLU A 30 6.62 15.57 -18.72
N ALA A 31 6.04 15.13 -17.59
CA ALA A 31 6.29 15.74 -16.29
C ALA A 31 7.78 15.71 -15.92
N VAL A 32 8.44 14.57 -16.13
CA VAL A 32 9.87 14.39 -15.88
C VAL A 32 10.72 15.21 -16.86
N LYS A 33 10.41 15.17 -18.17
CA LYS A 33 11.12 15.94 -19.21
C LYS A 33 11.04 17.45 -18.91
N GLN A 34 9.89 17.95 -18.48
CA GLN A 34 9.71 19.34 -18.10
C GLN A 34 10.54 19.70 -16.87
N GLY A 35 10.49 18.89 -15.80
CA GLY A 35 11.30 19.10 -14.59
C GLY A 35 12.79 19.18 -14.92
N ASN A 36 13.29 18.21 -15.70
CA ASN A 36 14.68 18.17 -16.14
C ASN A 36 15.08 19.40 -16.95
N LYS A 37 14.22 19.87 -17.86
CA LYS A 37 14.50 21.06 -18.69
C LYS A 37 14.57 22.34 -17.85
N LEU A 38 13.78 22.43 -16.78
CA LEU A 38 13.72 23.59 -15.90
C LEU A 38 14.72 23.52 -14.74
N GLY A 39 15.35 22.36 -14.50
CA GLY A 39 16.16 22.11 -13.31
C GLY A 39 15.34 22.07 -12.02
N LEU A 40 14.06 21.69 -12.12
CA LEU A 40 13.11 21.60 -11.01
C LEU A 40 12.64 20.15 -10.81
N PRO A 41 12.18 19.77 -9.61
CA PRO A 41 11.55 18.47 -9.42
C PRO A 41 10.30 18.31 -10.32
N PRO A 42 9.94 17.08 -10.72
CA PRO A 42 8.69 16.81 -11.40
C PRO A 42 7.48 17.32 -10.60
N ALA A 43 6.38 17.60 -11.29
CA ALA A 43 5.14 18.01 -10.63
C ALA A 43 4.64 16.92 -9.68
N MET A 44 4.06 17.32 -8.54
CA MET A 44 3.40 16.41 -7.59
C MET A 44 2.25 15.67 -8.27
N SER A 45 1.94 14.49 -7.74
CA SER A 45 0.81 13.67 -8.21
C SER A 45 -0.53 14.36 -7.97
N ASP A 46 -1.49 14.03 -8.82
CA ASP A 46 -2.87 14.49 -8.72
C ASP A 46 -3.65 13.66 -7.68
N ALA A 47 -3.25 12.41 -7.44
CA ALA A 47 -3.83 11.56 -6.40
C ALA A 47 -2.89 10.42 -5.96
N HIS A 48 -2.96 10.03 -4.69
CA HIS A 48 -2.49 8.72 -4.24
C HIS A 48 -3.55 7.65 -4.49
N THR A 49 -3.14 6.40 -4.65
CA THR A 49 -4.03 5.28 -5.00
C THR A 49 -3.79 4.05 -4.13
N ILE A 50 -4.84 3.26 -3.94
CA ILE A 50 -4.76 1.88 -3.44
C ILE A 50 -5.22 0.98 -4.57
N ASN A 51 -4.36 0.06 -5.02
CA ASN A 51 -4.59 -0.82 -6.17
C ASN A 51 -5.03 -0.05 -7.43
N GLY A 52 -4.40 1.10 -7.68
CA GLY A 52 -4.68 1.97 -8.84
C GLY A 52 -5.99 2.75 -8.76
N LYS A 53 -6.66 2.77 -7.59
CA LYS A 53 -7.90 3.52 -7.35
C LYS A 53 -7.64 4.70 -6.39
N PRO A 54 -7.95 5.95 -6.76
CA PRO A 54 -7.77 7.12 -5.90
C PRO A 54 -8.63 7.13 -4.63
N GLY A 55 -9.75 6.40 -4.66
CA GLY A 55 -10.71 6.36 -3.56
C GLY A 55 -11.79 7.45 -3.65
N PRO A 56 -12.60 7.60 -2.59
CA PRO A 56 -13.88 8.31 -2.66
C PRO A 56 -13.77 9.84 -2.59
N LEU A 57 -12.61 10.37 -2.20
CA LEU A 57 -12.39 11.81 -2.06
C LEU A 57 -12.05 12.51 -3.39
N PHE A 58 -11.88 11.75 -4.47
CA PHE A 58 -11.54 12.28 -5.79
C PHE A 58 -12.75 12.26 -6.74
N PRO A 59 -12.87 13.27 -7.63
CA PRO A 59 -13.93 13.31 -8.63
C PRO A 59 -14.01 12.01 -9.43
N CYS A 60 -15.23 11.55 -9.72
CA CYS A 60 -15.51 10.37 -10.54
C CYS A 60 -14.95 9.03 -9.99
N SER A 61 -14.40 8.99 -8.77
CA SER A 61 -13.65 7.83 -8.26
C SER A 61 -14.40 7.02 -7.18
N GLU A 62 -15.42 7.59 -6.54
CA GLU A 62 -16.16 6.96 -5.43
C GLU A 62 -16.67 5.55 -5.75
N LYS A 63 -17.36 5.39 -6.89
CA LYS A 63 -17.90 4.10 -7.36
C LYS A 63 -16.85 3.05 -7.72
N HIS A 64 -15.59 3.45 -7.82
CA HIS A 64 -14.47 2.60 -8.22
C HIS A 64 -13.42 2.46 -7.13
N THR A 65 -13.74 2.86 -5.90
CA THR A 65 -12.89 2.66 -4.74
C THR A 65 -12.62 1.17 -4.53
N TYR A 66 -11.36 0.83 -4.23
CA TYR A 66 -11.01 -0.54 -3.87
C TYR A 66 -11.69 -0.92 -2.55
N ALA A 67 -12.37 -2.08 -2.53
CA ALA A 67 -13.01 -2.62 -1.34
C ALA A 67 -12.56 -4.07 -1.14
N LEU A 68 -12.23 -4.41 0.10
CA LEU A 68 -11.97 -5.76 0.56
C LEU A 68 -13.11 -6.15 1.52
N GLU A 69 -13.89 -7.17 1.15
CA GLU A 69 -14.93 -7.69 2.03
C GLU A 69 -14.31 -8.54 3.13
N VAL A 70 -14.79 -8.35 4.37
CA VAL A 70 -14.27 -9.05 5.56
C VAL A 70 -15.40 -9.68 6.35
N GLU A 71 -15.11 -10.82 6.98
CA GLU A 71 -16.01 -11.57 7.85
C GLU A 71 -15.64 -11.34 9.32
N SER A 72 -16.65 -11.13 10.15
CA SER A 72 -16.46 -10.90 11.59
C SER A 72 -15.74 -12.09 12.26
N GLY A 73 -14.68 -11.79 13.01
CA GLY A 73 -13.89 -12.79 13.74
C GLY A 73 -12.85 -13.53 12.89
N LYS A 74 -12.70 -13.19 11.60
CA LYS A 74 -11.63 -13.71 10.75
C LYS A 74 -10.39 -12.81 10.78
N THR A 75 -9.23 -13.41 10.54
CA THR A 75 -7.94 -12.71 10.43
C THR A 75 -7.50 -12.66 8.98
N TYR A 76 -7.06 -11.50 8.52
CA TYR A 76 -6.60 -11.28 7.14
C TYR A 76 -5.14 -10.87 7.13
N LEU A 77 -4.37 -11.39 6.17
CA LEU A 77 -3.00 -10.96 5.90
C LEU A 77 -3.03 -9.92 4.78
N LEU A 78 -2.61 -8.69 5.08
CA LEU A 78 -2.54 -7.58 4.14
C LEU A 78 -1.10 -7.35 3.69
N ARG A 79 -0.76 -7.73 2.46
CA ARG A 79 0.55 -7.49 1.89
C ARG A 79 0.59 -6.08 1.29
N ILE A 80 1.22 -5.11 1.97
CA ILE A 80 1.17 -3.70 1.57
C ILE A 80 2.49 -3.28 0.94
N VAL A 81 2.43 -2.86 -0.31
CA VAL A 81 3.60 -2.42 -1.07
C VAL A 81 3.48 -0.93 -1.33
N ASN A 82 4.48 -0.15 -0.92
CA ASN A 82 4.59 1.23 -1.37
C ASN A 82 5.27 1.26 -2.74
N ALA A 83 4.49 1.55 -3.78
CA ALA A 83 4.93 1.81 -5.15
C ALA A 83 4.70 3.27 -5.57
N ALA A 84 4.51 4.19 -4.60
CA ALA A 84 4.65 5.61 -4.86
C ALA A 84 6.10 5.94 -5.24
N LEU A 85 6.31 7.06 -5.92
CA LEU A 85 7.63 7.44 -6.43
C LEU A 85 8.37 8.38 -5.48
N ASN A 86 7.65 9.25 -4.78
CA ASN A 86 8.27 10.36 -4.05
C ASN A 86 7.96 10.42 -2.55
N ASP A 87 6.95 9.67 -2.08
CA ASP A 87 6.43 9.81 -0.73
C ASP A 87 6.58 8.55 0.13
N GLU A 88 6.92 8.76 1.41
CA GLU A 88 6.64 7.79 2.47
C GLU A 88 5.17 7.92 2.88
N LEU A 89 4.46 6.80 2.97
CA LEU A 89 3.02 6.81 3.19
C LEU A 89 2.65 6.33 4.59
N PHE A 90 1.74 7.08 5.22
CA PHE A 90 1.06 6.65 6.43
C PHE A 90 -0.18 5.81 6.05
N PHE A 91 -0.28 4.59 6.57
CA PHE A 91 -1.42 3.71 6.33
C PHE A 91 -2.11 3.34 7.64
N THR A 92 -3.46 3.38 7.65
CA THR A 92 -4.29 3.01 8.80
C THR A 92 -5.62 2.43 8.32
N ILE A 93 -6.23 1.58 9.15
CA ILE A 93 -7.57 1.04 8.95
C ILE A 93 -8.43 1.50 10.11
N ALA A 94 -9.47 2.29 9.81
CA ALA A 94 -10.36 2.80 10.85
C ALA A 94 -10.97 1.66 11.68
N GLY A 95 -10.91 1.80 13.01
CA GLY A 95 -11.46 0.82 13.95
C GLY A 95 -10.69 -0.50 14.06
N HIS A 96 -9.52 -0.63 13.42
CA HIS A 96 -8.72 -1.86 13.45
C HIS A 96 -7.27 -1.57 13.86
N ASN A 97 -6.72 -2.44 14.70
CA ASN A 97 -5.29 -2.50 14.94
C ASN A 97 -4.68 -3.52 13.97
N MET A 98 -3.44 -3.28 13.57
CA MET A 98 -2.68 -4.16 12.69
C MET A 98 -1.53 -4.78 13.48
N THR A 99 -1.25 -6.06 13.23
CA THR A 99 -0.09 -6.74 13.82
C THR A 99 0.94 -6.97 12.73
N VAL A 100 2.10 -6.33 12.83
CA VAL A 100 3.18 -6.47 11.86
C VAL A 100 3.92 -7.76 12.12
N VAL A 101 3.93 -8.66 11.13
CA VAL A 101 4.58 -9.98 11.22
C VAL A 101 5.75 -10.13 10.26
N GLU A 102 5.82 -9.32 9.20
CA GLU A 102 6.86 -9.40 8.17
C GLU A 102 7.23 -8.01 7.64
N ILE A 103 8.51 -7.80 7.32
CA ILE A 103 9.01 -6.59 6.65
C ILE A 103 10.04 -7.05 5.63
N ASP A 104 9.90 -6.62 4.36
CA ASP A 104 10.76 -6.99 3.24
C ASP A 104 10.95 -8.51 3.07
N ALA A 105 9.85 -9.27 3.13
CA ALA A 105 9.86 -10.74 3.07
C ALA A 105 10.67 -11.43 4.20
N VAL A 106 10.91 -10.73 5.31
CA VAL A 106 11.57 -11.26 6.51
C VAL A 106 10.62 -11.19 7.69
N TYR A 107 10.38 -12.33 8.35
CA TYR A 107 9.61 -12.36 9.58
C TYR A 107 10.26 -11.52 10.67
N VAL A 108 9.46 -10.69 11.33
CA VAL A 108 9.89 -9.86 12.46
C VAL A 108 9.24 -10.35 13.74
N LYS A 109 9.74 -9.88 14.89
CA LYS A 109 9.03 -10.08 16.15
C LYS A 109 7.69 -9.35 16.07
N PRO A 110 6.54 -10.04 16.23
CA PRO A 110 5.25 -9.40 16.05
C PRO A 110 5.02 -8.23 16.99
N PHE A 111 4.48 -7.13 16.47
CA PHE A 111 4.06 -5.98 17.25
C PHE A 111 2.79 -5.36 16.68
N THR A 112 1.95 -4.80 17.54
CA THR A 112 0.66 -4.23 17.15
C THR A 112 0.74 -2.71 17.08
N THR A 113 0.16 -2.13 16.03
CA THR A 113 0.09 -0.68 15.81
C THR A 113 -1.20 -0.30 15.08
N ASN A 114 -1.61 0.96 15.20
CA ASN A 114 -2.78 1.52 14.54
C ASN A 114 -2.40 2.22 13.22
N THR A 115 -1.12 2.54 13.05
CA THR A 115 -0.59 3.27 11.91
C THR A 115 0.74 2.68 11.49
N LEU A 116 0.92 2.56 10.19
CA LEU A 116 2.13 2.11 9.54
C LEU A 116 2.77 3.27 8.80
N ILE A 117 4.10 3.30 8.78
CA ILE A 117 4.89 4.17 7.92
C ILE A 117 5.59 3.27 6.91
N ILE A 118 5.23 3.42 5.65
CA ILE A 118 5.74 2.59 4.57
C ILE A 118 6.60 3.47 3.68
N ALA A 119 7.91 3.34 3.86
CA ALA A 119 8.90 4.09 3.09
C ALA A 119 9.00 3.59 1.64
N LEU A 120 9.54 4.43 0.77
CA LEU A 120 9.92 4.05 -0.59
C LEU A 120 10.93 2.89 -0.53
N ASP A 121 10.80 1.94 -1.45
CA ASP A 121 11.70 0.78 -1.61
C ASP A 121 11.68 -0.25 -0.46
N ARG A 122 10.61 -0.26 0.36
CA ARG A 122 10.39 -1.25 1.45
C ARG A 122 9.02 -1.93 1.31
N PRO A 123 8.90 -3.12 0.67
CA PRO A 123 7.66 -3.90 0.70
C PRO A 123 7.37 -4.40 2.13
N GLN A 124 6.29 -3.94 2.76
CA GLN A 124 5.90 -4.38 4.11
C GLN A 124 4.69 -5.33 4.04
N THR A 125 4.88 -6.57 4.47
CA THR A 125 3.80 -7.57 4.48
C THR A 125 3.20 -7.67 5.89
N PHE A 126 1.89 -7.44 6.03
CA PHE A 126 1.20 -7.42 7.32
C PHE A 126 0.22 -8.56 7.47
#